data_AF-S4PRJ1-F1
#
_entry.id   AF-S4PRJ1-F1
#
_cell.length_a   1.000
_cell.length_b   1.000
_cell.length_c   1.000
_cell.angle_alpha   90.00
_cell.angle_beta   90.00
_cell.angle_gamma   90.00
#
_symmetry.space_group_name_H-M   'P 1'
#
loop_
_entity.id
_entity.type
_entity.pdbx_description
1 polymer ?
#
loop_
_entity_poly.entity_id
_entity_poly.type
_entity_poly.pdbx_seq_one_letter_code
_entity_poly.pdbx_strand_id
1 'polypeptide(L)'
;MDSSMWSTEDEAIITTNTEATECKRCAVELGYWKDEYICYFAKRGERKAPEINRGYYARVRAMEMFIHQFLERCGTKCQIINLGCGFDTLYWRLKDTTQAVSNFIELDFPAVTSKKCHIIKRNKQLLEKICKEDGEVAFRAGELHADGYHLVGCDLRCPGEVRRQLAAAGAGA
;
A
#
# COMPACT_ATOMS: atom_id res chain seq x y z
N MET A 1 -20.68 -12.06 17.89
CA MET A 1 -20.51 -11.39 16.58
C MET A 1 -19.49 -12.21 15.83
N ASP A 2 -19.95 -12.80 14.74
CA ASP A 2 -19.30 -13.92 14.07
C ASP A 2 -17.95 -13.49 13.49
N SER A 3 -16.87 -13.96 14.11
CA SER A 3 -15.52 -13.82 13.60
C SER A 3 -15.42 -14.79 12.43
N SER A 4 -15.82 -14.34 11.25
CA SER A 4 -15.69 -15.06 9.98
C SER A 4 -14.30 -15.70 9.91
N MET A 5 -14.24 -17.01 10.12
CA MET A 5 -13.04 -17.82 9.94
C MET A 5 -12.66 -17.69 8.47
N TRP A 6 -11.51 -17.07 8.16
CA TRP A 6 -11.06 -16.91 6.78
C TRP A 6 -10.95 -18.28 6.11
N SER A 7 -11.38 -18.36 4.86
CA SER A 7 -11.29 -19.61 4.11
C SER A 7 -9.85 -19.90 3.70
N THR A 8 -9.55 -21.17 3.40
CA THR A 8 -8.25 -21.56 2.80
C THR A 8 -7.99 -20.84 1.47
N GLU A 9 -9.06 -20.47 0.75
CA GLU A 9 -8.97 -19.65 -0.46
C GLU A 9 -8.51 -18.22 -0.13
N ASP A 10 -9.02 -17.61 0.95
CA ASP A 10 -8.58 -16.29 1.40
C ASP A 10 -7.11 -16.33 1.87
N GLU A 11 -6.67 -17.40 2.55
CA GLU A 11 -5.26 -17.58 2.93
C GLU A 11 -4.33 -17.68 1.72
N ALA A 12 -4.73 -18.42 0.68
CA ALA A 12 -3.99 -18.50 -0.57
C ALA A 12 -3.91 -17.13 -1.26
N ILE A 13 -5.01 -16.38 -1.30
CA ILE A 13 -5.05 -15.01 -1.84
C ILE A 13 -4.11 -14.09 -1.06
N ILE A 14 -4.13 -14.12 0.27
CA ILE A 14 -3.23 -13.31 1.12
C ILE A 14 -1.76 -13.68 0.88
N THR A 15 -1.47 -14.94 0.59
CA THR A 15 -0.10 -15.40 0.31
C THR A 15 0.46 -14.76 -0.97
N THR A 16 -0.38 -14.51 -1.98
CA THR A 16 0.04 -13.85 -3.24
C THR A 16 0.66 -12.46 -3.00
N ASN A 17 0.23 -11.72 -1.98
CA ASN A 17 0.84 -10.44 -1.60
C ASN A 17 2.31 -10.63 -1.17
N THR A 18 2.61 -11.68 -0.39
CA THR A 18 3.97 -11.96 0.07
C THR A 18 4.87 -12.27 -1.13
N GLU A 19 4.42 -13.16 -2.03
CA GLU A 19 5.17 -13.50 -3.24
C GLU A 19 5.41 -12.30 -4.15
N ALA A 20 4.38 -11.47 -4.36
CA ALA A 20 4.50 -10.27 -5.17
C ALA A 20 5.49 -9.26 -4.57
N THR A 21 5.47 -9.09 -3.25
CA THR A 21 6.39 -8.17 -2.54
C THR A 21 7.82 -8.68 -2.61
N GLU A 22 8.05 -10.00 -2.50
CA GLU A 22 9.38 -10.61 -2.65
C GLU A 22 9.93 -10.47 -4.07
N CYS A 23 9.10 -10.70 -5.09
CA CYS A 23 9.48 -10.47 -6.49
C CYS A 23 9.84 -9.00 -6.75
N LYS A 24 9.03 -8.06 -6.23
CA LYS A 24 9.31 -6.62 -6.29
C LYS A 24 10.65 -6.30 -5.61
N ARG A 25 10.87 -6.79 -4.39
CA ARG A 25 12.12 -6.58 -3.64
C ARG A 25 13.34 -7.11 -4.40
N CYS A 26 13.26 -8.31 -4.97
CA CYS A 26 14.35 -8.89 -5.76
C CYS A 26 14.73 -7.98 -6.95
N ALA A 27 13.74 -7.48 -7.69
CA ALA A 27 13.99 -6.59 -8.82
C ALA A 27 14.56 -5.22 -8.39
N VAL A 28 14.12 -4.68 -7.25
CA VAL A 28 14.69 -3.46 -6.65
C VAL A 28 16.15 -3.64 -6.26
N GLU A 29 16.50 -4.75 -5.59
CA GLU A 29 17.90 -5.05 -5.22
C GLU A 29 18.81 -5.21 -6.44
N LEU A 30 18.25 -5.61 -7.59
CA LEU A 30 18.95 -5.70 -8.87
C LEU A 30 18.98 -4.37 -9.66
N GLY A 31 18.41 -3.29 -9.10
CA GLY A 31 18.45 -1.96 -9.70
C GLY A 31 17.44 -1.71 -10.82
N TYR A 32 16.39 -2.53 -10.94
CA TYR A 32 15.35 -2.30 -11.95
C TYR A 32 14.59 -0.99 -11.69
N TRP A 33 14.30 -0.63 -10.44
CA TRP A 33 13.81 0.69 -10.05
C TRP A 33 14.25 1.03 -8.62
N LYS A 34 14.07 2.29 -8.22
CA LYS A 34 14.37 2.76 -6.88
C LYS A 34 13.16 2.62 -5.96
N ASP A 35 13.34 1.91 -4.85
CA ASP A 35 12.36 1.79 -3.78
C ASP A 35 13.10 1.55 -2.45
N GLU A 36 13.17 2.58 -1.60
CA GLU A 36 13.87 2.50 -0.31
C GLU A 36 13.01 1.84 0.78
N TYR A 37 11.75 1.53 0.50
CA TYR A 37 10.76 1.12 1.49
C TYR A 37 10.38 -0.37 1.39
N ILE A 38 10.48 -0.98 0.20
CA ILE A 38 10.07 -2.38 -0.02
C ILE A 38 10.83 -3.36 0.88
N CYS A 39 12.03 -3.00 1.32
CA CYS A 39 12.88 -3.81 2.20
C CYS A 39 12.29 -4.02 3.60
N TYR A 40 11.38 -3.13 4.06
CA TYR A 40 10.68 -3.28 5.34
C TYR A 40 9.53 -4.30 5.28
N PHE A 41 9.02 -4.59 4.08
CA PHE A 41 7.78 -5.36 3.90
C PHE A 41 7.99 -6.80 3.41
N ALA A 42 9.11 -7.10 2.78
CA ALA A 42 9.52 -8.46 2.42
C ALA A 42 10.93 -8.73 2.93
N LYS A 43 11.26 -9.98 3.24
CA LYS A 43 12.65 -10.38 3.50
C LYS A 43 13.41 -10.53 2.19
N ARG A 44 14.74 -10.55 2.28
CA ARG A 44 15.57 -10.91 1.13
C ARG A 44 15.31 -12.37 0.78
N GLY A 45 14.89 -12.61 -0.46
CA GLY A 45 14.58 -13.94 -0.96
C GLY A 45 15.58 -14.42 -2.01
N GLU A 46 15.29 -15.57 -2.60
CA GLU A 46 16.04 -16.12 -3.73
C GLU A 46 15.91 -15.23 -4.98
N ARG A 47 16.92 -15.28 -5.85
CA ARG A 47 16.90 -14.55 -7.12
C ARG A 47 15.76 -15.09 -7.99
N LYS A 48 14.96 -14.17 -8.53
CA LYS A 48 13.92 -14.50 -9.52
C LYS A 48 14.52 -14.53 -10.92
N ALA A 49 13.90 -15.29 -11.83
CA ALA A 49 14.29 -15.37 -13.22
C ALA A 49 14.27 -13.98 -13.90
N PRO A 50 15.17 -13.67 -14.85
CA PRO A 50 15.25 -12.35 -15.48
C PRO A 50 13.92 -11.85 -16.07
N GLU A 51 13.15 -12.73 -16.69
CA GLU A 51 11.83 -12.44 -17.27
C GLU A 51 10.79 -12.04 -16.22
N ILE A 52 10.85 -12.64 -15.02
CA ILE A 52 9.98 -12.26 -13.89
C ILE A 52 10.32 -10.83 -13.46
N ASN A 53 11.60 -10.52 -13.27
CA ASN A 53 12.04 -9.18 -12.88
C ASN A 53 11.65 -8.13 -13.92
N ARG A 54 11.82 -8.44 -15.22
CA ARG A 54 11.38 -7.57 -16.32
C ARG A 54 9.87 -7.36 -16.34
N GLY A 55 9.09 -8.40 -16.07
CA GLY A 55 7.63 -8.30 -15.96
C GLY A 55 7.19 -7.37 -14.82
N TYR A 56 7.80 -7.51 -13.64
CA TYR A 56 7.53 -6.62 -12.52
C TYR A 56 8.00 -5.18 -12.78
N TYR A 57 9.14 -5.00 -13.42
CA TYR A 57 9.61 -3.68 -13.84
C TYR A 57 8.59 -3.01 -14.76
N ALA A 58 8.15 -3.68 -15.83
CA ALA A 58 7.14 -3.14 -16.74
C ALA A 58 5.85 -2.79 -16.00
N ARG A 59 5.38 -3.67 -15.11
CA ARG A 59 4.19 -3.42 -14.26
C ARG A 59 4.34 -2.17 -13.40
N VAL A 60 5.44 -2.03 -12.67
CA VAL A 60 5.68 -0.90 -11.77
C VAL A 60 5.83 0.40 -12.56
N ARG A 61 6.60 0.40 -13.65
CA ARG A 61 6.80 1.57 -14.49
C ARG A 61 5.52 2.03 -15.19
N ALA A 62 4.69 1.11 -15.65
CA ALA A 62 3.40 1.45 -16.26
C ALA A 62 2.49 2.16 -15.24
N MET A 63 2.38 1.63 -14.02
CA MET A 63 1.59 2.27 -12.96
C MET A 63 2.15 3.66 -12.59
N GLU A 64 3.46 3.77 -12.40
CA GLU A 64 4.10 5.07 -12.16
C GLU A 64 3.77 6.08 -13.26
N MET A 65 3.91 5.69 -14.53
CA MET A 65 3.60 6.56 -15.67
C MET A 65 2.16 7.05 -15.65
N PHE A 66 1.19 6.20 -15.33
CA PHE A 66 -0.21 6.62 -15.23
C PHE A 66 -0.47 7.54 -14.05
N ILE A 67 0.14 7.26 -12.89
CA ILE A 67 0.00 8.10 -11.70
C ILE A 67 0.63 9.48 -11.96
N HIS A 68 1.83 9.54 -12.52
CA HIS A 68 2.47 10.82 -12.85
C HIS A 68 1.62 11.64 -13.82
N GLN A 69 1.12 11.03 -14.91
CA GLN A 69 0.24 11.71 -15.86
C GLN A 69 -1.08 12.18 -15.23
N PHE A 70 -1.64 11.40 -14.31
CA PHE A 70 -2.83 11.79 -13.55
C PHE A 70 -2.55 13.02 -12.68
N LEU A 71 -1.43 13.02 -11.94
CA LEU A 71 -1.04 14.13 -11.06
C LEU A 71 -0.65 15.39 -11.84
N GLU A 72 -0.06 15.26 -13.04
CA GLU A 72 0.21 16.38 -13.94
C GLU A 72 -1.08 17.07 -14.41
N ARG A 73 -2.16 16.31 -14.62
CA ARG A 73 -3.44 16.84 -15.10
C ARG A 73 -4.34 17.36 -13.98
N CYS A 74 -4.38 16.66 -12.85
CA CYS A 74 -5.29 16.95 -11.74
C CYS A 74 -4.65 17.78 -10.62
N GLY A 75 -3.32 17.94 -10.64
CA GLY A 75 -2.56 18.48 -9.52
C GLY A 75 -2.54 17.52 -8.32
N THR A 76 -1.92 17.96 -7.23
CA THR A 76 -1.81 17.17 -5.98
C THR A 76 -3.02 17.27 -5.07
N LYS A 77 -3.97 18.18 -5.38
CA LYS A 77 -5.24 18.34 -4.66
C LYS A 77 -6.28 17.30 -5.11
N CYS A 78 -5.84 16.06 -5.20
CA CYS A 78 -6.61 14.90 -5.64
C CYS A 78 -6.47 13.75 -4.63
N GLN A 79 -7.19 12.65 -4.88
CA GLN A 79 -7.15 11.46 -4.05
C GLN A 79 -6.63 10.26 -4.86
N ILE A 80 -5.89 9.37 -4.21
CA ILE A 80 -5.52 8.06 -4.77
C ILE A 80 -6.10 6.99 -3.85
N ILE A 81 -6.82 6.03 -4.44
CA ILE A 81 -7.41 4.89 -3.74
C ILE A 81 -6.79 3.61 -4.30
N ASN A 82 -5.98 2.92 -3.49
CA ASN A 82 -5.29 1.69 -3.85
C ASN A 82 -6.07 0.48 -3.31
N LEU A 83 -6.77 -0.22 -4.21
CA LEU A 83 -7.61 -1.38 -3.90
C LEU A 83 -6.79 -2.67 -4.00
N GLY A 84 -6.74 -3.47 -2.94
CA GLY A 84 -5.87 -4.63 -2.86
C GLY A 84 -4.41 -4.19 -2.74
N CYS A 85 -4.15 -3.25 -1.83
CA CYS A 85 -2.89 -2.54 -1.76
C CYS A 85 -1.69 -3.44 -1.46
N GLY A 86 -1.90 -4.60 -0.84
CA GLY A 86 -0.83 -5.45 -0.34
C GLY A 86 0.18 -4.64 0.49
N PHE A 87 1.46 -4.94 0.31
CA PHE A 87 2.56 -4.12 0.84
C PHE A 87 3.13 -3.13 -0.17
N ASP A 88 2.29 -2.55 -1.03
CA ASP A 88 2.75 -1.50 -1.94
C ASP A 88 3.32 -0.29 -1.18
N THR A 89 4.35 0.31 -1.77
CA THR A 89 5.18 1.37 -1.20
C THR A 89 4.96 2.73 -1.87
N LEU A 90 4.03 2.81 -2.83
CA LEU A 90 3.78 3.98 -3.66
C LEU A 90 3.61 5.27 -2.85
N TYR A 91 2.89 5.24 -1.73
CA TYR A 91 2.69 6.41 -0.87
C TYR A 91 4.04 7.06 -0.49
N TRP A 92 4.96 6.27 0.05
CA TRP A 92 6.27 6.77 0.48
C TRP A 92 7.11 7.25 -0.70
N ARG A 93 7.05 6.55 -1.83
CA ARG A 93 7.79 6.95 -3.04
C ARG A 93 7.27 8.26 -3.64
N LEU A 94 5.95 8.52 -3.60
CA LEU A 94 5.36 9.80 -4.00
C LEU A 94 5.73 10.94 -3.04
N LYS A 95 5.86 10.65 -1.74
CA LYS A 95 6.34 11.62 -0.74
C LYS A 95 7.77 12.07 -1.02
N ASP A 96 8.63 11.18 -1.50
CA ASP A 96 10.01 11.52 -1.87
C ASP A 96 10.11 12.40 -3.12
N THR A 97 9.14 12.31 -4.03
CA THR A 97 9.12 13.12 -5.26
C THR A 97 8.35 14.43 -5.11
N THR A 98 7.99 14.84 -3.88
CA THR A 98 7.16 16.02 -3.56
C THR A 98 5.74 16.01 -4.14
N GLN A 99 5.29 14.85 -4.66
CA GLN A 99 3.97 14.66 -5.26
C GLN A 99 2.97 14.03 -4.28
N ALA A 100 2.98 14.53 -3.05
CA ALA A 100 2.03 14.08 -2.02
C ALA A 100 0.61 14.49 -2.42
N VAL A 101 -0.27 13.51 -2.63
CA VAL A 101 -1.70 13.77 -2.84
C VAL A 101 -2.39 14.20 -1.57
N SER A 102 -3.52 14.90 -1.69
CA SER A 102 -4.30 15.37 -0.54
C SER A 102 -4.87 14.24 0.31
N ASN A 103 -5.20 13.10 -0.30
CA ASN A 103 -5.64 11.93 0.43
C ASN A 103 -5.20 10.65 -0.28
N PHE A 104 -4.54 9.75 0.45
CA PHE A 104 -4.10 8.45 -0.05
C PHE A 104 -4.73 7.35 0.79
N ILE A 105 -5.61 6.56 0.17
CA ILE A 105 -6.40 5.53 0.86
C ILE A 105 -5.99 4.16 0.31
N GLU A 106 -5.65 3.25 1.20
CA GLU A 106 -5.31 1.88 0.89
C GLU A 106 -6.31 0.92 1.52
N LEU A 107 -6.78 -0.04 0.72
CA LEU A 107 -7.76 -1.04 1.13
C LEU A 107 -7.22 -2.43 0.84
N ASP A 108 -7.33 -3.33 1.81
CA ASP A 108 -7.01 -4.74 1.64
C ASP A 108 -7.74 -5.57 2.71
N PHE A 109 -7.60 -6.90 2.67
CA PHE A 109 -8.12 -7.75 3.71
C PHE A 109 -7.56 -7.35 5.09
N PRO A 110 -8.36 -7.43 6.18
CA PRO A 110 -7.92 -7.08 7.53
C PRO A 110 -6.64 -7.78 7.97
N ALA A 111 -6.39 -9.02 7.50
CA ALA A 111 -5.13 -9.74 7.74
C ALA A 111 -3.91 -8.99 7.20
N VAL A 112 -4.02 -8.48 5.97
CA VAL A 112 -2.95 -7.79 5.25
C VAL A 112 -2.72 -6.42 5.86
N THR A 113 -3.79 -5.65 6.09
CA THR A 113 -3.70 -4.31 6.67
C THR A 113 -3.17 -4.37 8.11
N SER A 114 -3.60 -5.34 8.93
CA SER A 114 -3.05 -5.53 10.27
C SER A 114 -1.54 -5.77 10.26
N LYS A 115 -1.06 -6.62 9.35
CA LYS A 115 0.38 -6.88 9.18
C LYS A 115 1.13 -5.65 8.69
N LYS A 116 0.58 -4.92 7.72
CA LYS A 116 1.16 -3.67 7.20
C LYS A 116 1.23 -2.59 8.28
N CYS A 117 0.15 -2.38 9.05
CA CYS A 117 0.10 -1.50 10.21
C CYS A 117 1.18 -1.84 11.24
N HIS A 118 1.35 -3.12 11.57
CA HIS A 118 2.39 -3.57 12.51
C HIS A 118 3.80 -3.26 12.01
N ILE A 119 4.06 -3.47 10.71
CA ILE A 119 5.35 -3.12 10.08
C ILE A 119 5.56 -1.61 10.14
N ILE A 120 4.58 -0.79 9.73
CA ILE A 120 4.68 0.68 9.75
C ILE A 120 4.97 1.18 11.16
N LYS A 121 4.21 0.71 12.16
CA LYS A 121 4.34 1.12 13.56
C LYS A 121 5.73 0.83 14.15
N ARG A 122 6.42 -0.19 13.65
CA ARG A 122 7.75 -0.61 14.14
C ARG A 122 8.92 0.03 13.42
N ASN A 123 8.70 0.73 12.31
CA ASN A 123 9.77 1.30 11.49
C ASN A 123 9.63 2.82 11.44
N LYS A 124 10.55 3.52 12.12
CA LYS A 124 10.54 4.99 12.25
C LYS A 124 10.52 5.69 10.88
N GLN A 125 11.31 5.18 9.92
CA GLN A 125 11.40 5.72 8.57
C GLN A 125 10.06 5.68 7.81
N LEU A 126 9.23 4.66 8.05
CA LEU A 126 7.89 4.58 7.45
C LEU A 126 6.93 5.56 8.15
N LEU A 127 7.00 5.62 9.48
CA LEU A 127 6.12 6.43 10.29
C LEU A 127 6.37 7.93 10.11
N GLU A 128 7.63 8.36 10.01
CA GLU A 128 8.02 9.77 9.80
C GLU A 128 7.48 10.35 8.49
N LYS A 129 7.24 9.53 7.47
CA LYS A 129 6.64 9.99 6.20
C LYS A 129 5.12 10.15 6.27
N ILE A 130 4.48 9.49 7.24
CA ILE A 130 3.04 9.54 7.50
C ILE A 130 2.71 10.63 8.51
N CYS A 131 3.51 10.73 9.58
CA CYS A 131 3.34 11.69 10.65
C CYS A 131 3.89 13.05 10.19
N LYS A 132 3.02 14.05 10.05
CA LYS A 132 3.47 15.45 10.05
C LYS A 132 3.91 15.82 11.48
N GLU A 133 4.78 16.82 11.64
CA GLU A 133 5.39 17.19 12.93
C GLU A 133 4.35 17.41 14.07
N ASP A 134 3.12 17.81 13.73
CA ASP A 134 2.00 18.03 14.67
C ASP A 134 0.80 17.07 14.47
N GLY A 135 0.92 16.06 13.61
CA GLY A 135 -0.19 15.19 13.22
C GLY A 135 -0.32 13.93 14.08
N GLU A 136 -1.52 13.64 14.60
CA GLU A 136 -1.77 12.36 15.27
C GLU A 136 -1.90 11.21 14.25
N VAL A 137 -1.23 10.08 14.52
CA VAL A 137 -1.42 8.82 13.78
C VAL A 137 -2.20 7.85 14.66
N ALA A 138 -3.42 7.54 14.27
CA ALA A 138 -4.29 6.61 14.98
C ALA A 138 -4.17 5.19 14.41
N PHE A 139 -3.80 4.23 15.26
CA PHE A 139 -3.85 2.81 14.95
C PHE A 139 -5.01 2.15 15.69
N ARG A 140 -5.95 1.52 14.98
CA ARG A 140 -7.14 0.89 15.58
C ARG A 140 -7.49 -0.39 14.83
N ALA A 141 -7.55 -1.52 15.54
CA ALA A 141 -8.02 -2.80 14.99
C ALA A 141 -7.38 -3.22 13.63
N GLY A 142 -6.09 -2.92 13.42
CA GLY A 142 -5.40 -3.25 12.17
C GLY A 142 -5.52 -2.19 11.07
N GLU A 143 -6.14 -1.06 11.37
CA GLU A 143 -6.26 0.12 10.52
C GLU A 143 -5.32 1.24 11.01
N LEU A 144 -4.98 2.14 10.08
CA LEU A 144 -4.17 3.32 10.32
C LEU A 144 -4.87 4.53 9.69
N HIS A 145 -5.05 5.59 10.48
CA HIS A 145 -5.51 6.89 10.00
C HIS A 145 -4.55 7.99 10.41
N ALA A 146 -4.16 8.82 9.45
CA ALA A 146 -3.35 10.01 9.63
C ALA A 146 -3.85 11.12 8.68
N ASP A 147 -3.30 12.32 8.79
CA ASP A 147 -3.63 13.43 7.90
C ASP A 147 -3.14 13.15 6.45
N GLY A 148 -4.07 12.74 5.60
CA GLY A 148 -3.86 12.44 4.18
C GLY A 148 -3.34 11.03 3.87
N TYR A 149 -3.34 10.12 4.84
CA TYR A 149 -3.04 8.70 4.62
C TYR A 149 -3.92 7.79 5.48
N HIS A 150 -4.58 6.83 4.82
CA HIS A 150 -5.46 5.86 5.45
C HIS A 150 -5.16 4.45 4.93
N LEU A 151 -5.08 3.49 5.84
CA LEU A 151 -4.98 2.07 5.54
C LEU A 151 -6.10 1.36 6.30
N VAL A 152 -7.06 0.82 5.56
CA VAL A 152 -8.32 0.29 6.12
C VAL A 152 -8.54 -1.16 5.70
N GLY A 153 -8.96 -1.99 6.65
CA GLY A 153 -9.28 -3.39 6.40
C GLY A 153 -10.71 -3.54 5.88
N CYS A 154 -10.87 -4.18 4.72
CA CYS A 154 -12.19 -4.57 4.23
C CYS A 154 -12.13 -5.70 3.19
N ASP A 155 -13.23 -6.44 3.07
CA ASP A 155 -13.43 -7.32 1.92
C ASP A 155 -13.95 -6.51 0.71
N LEU A 156 -13.15 -6.45 -0.36
CA LEU A 156 -13.52 -5.74 -1.59
C LEU A 156 -14.74 -6.35 -2.30
N ARG A 157 -15.09 -7.60 -1.99
CA ARG A 157 -16.30 -8.28 -2.47
C ARG A 157 -17.57 -7.78 -1.78
N CYS A 158 -17.44 -6.94 -0.76
CA CYS A 158 -18.51 -6.33 0.00
C CYS A 158 -18.62 -4.81 -0.28
N PRO A 159 -19.26 -4.37 -1.38
CA PRO A 159 -19.31 -2.94 -1.77
C PRO A 159 -19.85 -2.01 -0.68
N GLY A 160 -20.78 -2.48 0.16
CA GLY A 160 -21.31 -1.71 1.28
C GLY A 160 -20.26 -1.42 2.35
N GLU A 161 -19.34 -2.36 2.59
CA GLU A 161 -18.21 -2.18 3.51
C GLU A 161 -17.17 -1.23 2.91
N VAL A 162 -16.78 -1.47 1.65
CA VAL A 162 -15.87 -0.57 0.92
C VAL A 162 -16.37 0.87 0.96
N ARG A 163 -17.65 1.11 0.68
CA ARG A 163 -18.24 2.45 0.72
C ARG A 163 -18.15 3.09 2.09
N ARG A 164 -18.43 2.33 3.17
CA ARG A 164 -18.32 2.85 4.55
C ARG A 164 -16.88 3.22 4.89
N GLN A 165 -15.92 2.36 4.55
CA GLN A 165 -14.50 2.60 4.82
C GLN A 165 -13.96 3.80 4.04
N LEU A 166 -14.31 3.90 2.76
CA LEU A 166 -13.95 5.05 1.93
C LEU A 166 -14.53 6.35 2.50
N ALA A 167 -15.79 6.38 2.91
CA ALA A 167 -16.41 7.55 3.53
C ALA A 167 -15.73 7.93 4.86
N ALA A 168 -15.42 6.95 5.71
CA ALA A 168 -14.70 7.18 6.97
C ALA A 168 -13.27 7.70 6.76
N ALA A 169 -12.64 7.34 5.64
CA ALA A 169 -11.32 7.83 5.21
C ALA A 169 -11.40 9.14 4.38
N GLY A 170 -12.56 9.81 4.33
CA GLY A 170 -12.71 11.10 3.64
C GLY A 170 -12.71 11.04 2.12
N ALA A 171 -13.04 9.89 1.52
CA ALA A 171 -13.26 9.79 0.08
C ALA A 171 -14.62 10.43 -0.29
N GLY A 172 -14.63 11.43 -1.18
CA GLY A 172 -15.85 12.06 -1.69
C GLY A 172 -16.45 13.18 -0.84
N ALA A 173 -15.68 13.79 0.07
CA ALA A 173 -16.01 15.07 0.70
C ALA A 173 -15.54 16.26 -0.15
#